data_AF-A0A956T197-F1
#
_entry.id   AF-A0A956T197-F1
#
_cell.length_a   1.000
_cell.length_b   1.000
_cell.length_c   1.000
_cell.angle_alpha   90.00
_cell.angle_beta   90.00
_cell.angle_gamma   90.00
#
_symmetry.space_group_name_H-M   'P 1'
#
loop_
_entity.id
_entity.type
_entity.pdbx_description
1 polymer ?
#
loop_
_entity_poly.entity_id
_entity_poly.type
_entity_poly.pdbx_seq_one_letter_code
_entity_poly.pdbx_strand_id
1 'polypeptide(L)'
;MPTVADRPHYTYYHRGSVQDIQTPTRGGVALMGGSTDVDEVFTWMADQGGNGDFLVLRGSGSDGYQEYIEEIADVNSVSTLVIEDAEAAHDPFVVEQVQKAEAVFFAGGDQWNYVGKWKDSPLLAELNKSLARGVPMGGTSAGLAILGEHVFTAEKNTIDSEDALQ
;
A
#
# COMPACT_ATOMS: atom_id res chain seq x y z
N MET A 1 -11.72 -17.81 -1.28
CA MET A 1 -11.01 -17.84 -2.57
C MET A 1 -10.83 -16.41 -3.04
N PRO A 2 -9.66 -16.03 -3.53
CA PRO A 2 -9.43 -14.66 -3.98
C PRO A 2 -10.39 -14.33 -5.14
N THR A 3 -11.00 -13.15 -5.09
CA THR A 3 -11.70 -12.61 -6.27
C THR A 3 -10.66 -11.94 -7.14
N VAL A 4 -10.60 -12.31 -8.42
CA VAL A 4 -9.69 -11.71 -9.40
C VAL A 4 -10.51 -10.92 -10.41
N ALA A 5 -10.19 -9.64 -10.56
CA ALA A 5 -10.68 -8.80 -11.64
C ALA A 5 -9.50 -8.39 -12.52
N ASP A 6 -9.41 -9.03 -13.68
CA ASP A 6 -8.42 -8.69 -14.70
C ASP A 6 -8.96 -7.57 -15.59
N ARG A 7 -8.25 -6.45 -15.65
CA ARG A 7 -8.63 -5.23 -16.38
C ARG A 7 -7.47 -4.84 -17.30
N PRO A 8 -7.72 -4.08 -18.38
CA PRO A 8 -6.70 -3.82 -19.42
C PRO A 8 -5.38 -3.18 -18.95
N HIS A 9 -5.35 -2.61 -17.74
CA HIS A 9 -4.23 -1.83 -17.20
C HIS A 9 -3.83 -2.24 -15.78
N TYR A 10 -4.63 -3.10 -15.14
CA TYR A 10 -4.37 -3.57 -13.78
C TYR A 10 -5.05 -4.90 -13.51
N THR A 11 -4.48 -5.66 -12.59
CA THR A 11 -5.15 -6.82 -11.99
C THR A 11 -5.46 -6.54 -10.53
N TYR A 12 -6.71 -6.76 -10.14
CA TYR A 12 -7.14 -6.65 -8.75
C TYR A 12 -7.40 -8.03 -8.18
N TYR A 13 -6.85 -8.26 -6.99
CA TYR A 13 -7.02 -9.47 -6.21
C TYR A 13 -7.53 -9.08 -4.83
N HIS A 14 -8.47 -9.86 -4.30
CA HIS A 14 -9.08 -9.56 -3.01
C HIS A 14 -9.41 -10.82 -2.22
N ARG A 15 -9.11 -10.79 -0.92
CA ARG A 15 -9.37 -11.86 0.05
C ARG A 15 -9.84 -11.24 1.37
N GLY A 16 -10.80 -11.89 2.04
CA GLY A 16 -11.41 -11.38 3.27
C GLY A 16 -12.83 -10.87 3.08
N SER A 17 -13.24 -9.90 3.89
CA SER A 17 -14.55 -9.28 3.85
C SER A 17 -14.75 -8.44 2.58
N VAL A 18 -15.90 -8.59 1.92
CA VAL A 18 -16.32 -7.72 0.80
C VAL A 18 -16.97 -6.42 1.28
N GLN A 19 -17.19 -6.27 2.59
CA GLN A 19 -17.73 -5.06 3.20
C GLN A 19 -16.56 -4.21 3.68
N ASP A 20 -16.44 -3.03 3.08
CA ASP A 20 -15.56 -1.94 3.51
C ASP A 20 -15.88 -1.55 4.96
N ILE A 21 -14.84 -1.36 5.76
CA ILE A 21 -14.96 -0.81 7.11
C ILE A 21 -14.05 0.40 7.23
N GLN A 22 -14.42 1.36 8.07
CA GLN A 22 -13.53 2.46 8.42
C GLN A 22 -13.12 2.32 9.88
N THR A 23 -11.81 2.20 10.10
CA THR A 23 -11.25 2.10 11.45
C THR A 23 -10.39 3.34 11.75
N PRO A 24 -10.21 3.70 13.03
CA PRO A 24 -9.24 4.71 13.40
C PRO A 24 -7.82 4.22 13.06
N THR A 25 -7.13 4.94 12.18
CA THR A 25 -5.74 4.65 11.83
C THR A 25 -4.77 5.43 12.71
N ARG A 26 -3.56 4.89 12.86
CA ARG A 26 -2.41 5.55 13.45
C ARG A 26 -1.32 5.64 12.38
N GLY A 27 -0.80 6.84 12.17
CA GLY A 27 0.23 7.07 11.16
C GLY A 27 1.53 6.34 11.50
N GLY A 28 2.26 5.94 10.47
CA GLY A 28 3.56 5.30 10.61
C GLY A 28 4.14 4.91 9.27
N VAL A 29 5.46 4.76 9.20
CA VAL A 29 6.16 4.34 7.99
C VAL A 29 7.00 3.11 8.24
N ALA A 30 6.75 2.03 7.48
CA ALA A 30 7.55 0.81 7.52
C ALA A 30 8.55 0.77 6.35
N LEU A 31 9.84 0.86 6.67
CA LEU A 31 10.90 0.81 5.67
C LEU A 31 11.64 -0.54 5.73
N MET A 32 11.36 -1.44 4.79
CA MET A 32 12.05 -2.72 4.66
C MET A 32 13.14 -2.69 3.58
N GLY A 33 14.39 -2.89 3.98
CA GLY A 33 15.60 -2.79 3.12
C GLY A 33 15.71 -3.76 1.94
N GLY A 34 14.68 -4.59 1.69
CA GLY A 34 14.74 -5.71 0.75
C GLY A 34 15.33 -6.97 1.36
N SER A 35 15.07 -8.13 0.74
CA SER A 35 15.27 -9.50 1.24
C SER A 35 13.98 -10.11 1.80
N THR A 36 14.06 -10.97 2.82
CA THR A 36 12.89 -11.66 3.40
C THR A 36 11.90 -10.65 3.98
N ASP A 37 10.61 -10.87 3.72
CA ASP A 37 9.53 -10.17 4.39
C ASP A 37 9.63 -10.38 5.92
N VAL A 38 9.34 -9.33 6.70
CA VAL A 38 9.44 -9.36 8.16
C VAL A 38 8.03 -9.36 8.74
N ASP A 39 7.60 -10.48 9.31
CA ASP A 39 6.25 -10.69 9.86
C ASP A 39 5.82 -9.52 10.76
N GLU A 40 6.70 -9.08 11.65
CA GLU A 40 6.45 -8.00 12.60
C GLU A 40 6.05 -6.69 11.90
N VAL A 41 6.57 -6.42 10.71
CA VAL A 41 6.21 -5.22 9.94
C VAL A 41 4.75 -5.27 9.47
N PHE A 42 4.31 -6.42 8.94
CA PHE A 42 2.95 -6.57 8.44
C PHE A 42 1.93 -6.58 9.58
N THR A 43 2.24 -7.27 10.69
CA THR A 43 1.39 -7.24 11.89
C THR A 43 1.30 -5.85 12.50
N TRP A 44 2.41 -5.12 12.58
CA TRP A 44 2.42 -3.74 13.04
C TRP A 44 1.61 -2.83 12.12
N MET A 45 1.76 -2.94 10.79
CA MET A 45 0.98 -2.14 9.84
C MET A 45 -0.53 -2.42 9.95
N ALA A 46 -0.92 -3.68 10.12
CA ALA A 46 -2.33 -4.05 10.34
C ALA A 46 -2.88 -3.40 11.64
N ASP A 47 -2.12 -3.46 12.73
CA ASP A 47 -2.48 -2.82 14.01
C ASP A 47 -2.54 -1.28 13.90
N GLN A 48 -1.62 -0.67 13.16
CA GLN A 48 -1.67 0.77 12.86
C GLN A 48 -2.90 1.12 12.01
N GLY A 49 -3.29 0.25 11.08
CA GLY A 49 -4.52 0.35 10.29
C GLY A 49 -5.78 -0.08 11.03
N GLY A 50 -5.71 -0.29 12.36
CA GLY A 50 -6.87 -0.69 13.16
C GLY A 50 -7.53 -1.99 12.69
N ASN A 51 -6.75 -2.90 12.10
CA ASN A 51 -7.21 -4.17 11.51
C ASN A 51 -8.26 -4.00 10.40
N GLY A 52 -8.19 -2.88 9.67
CA GLY A 52 -9.05 -2.58 8.52
C GLY A 52 -8.64 -3.28 7.23
N ASP A 53 -8.84 -2.60 6.11
CA ASP A 53 -8.51 -3.07 4.77
C ASP A 53 -7.03 -2.80 4.42
N PHE A 54 -6.30 -3.88 4.19
CA PHE A 54 -4.87 -3.84 3.87
C PHE A 54 -4.65 -3.91 2.36
N LEU A 55 -4.10 -2.85 1.78
CA LEU A 55 -3.85 -2.76 0.35
C LEU A 55 -2.37 -2.94 0.01
N VAL A 56 -2.08 -3.86 -0.90
CA VAL A 56 -0.74 -4.06 -1.48
C VAL A 56 -0.72 -3.50 -2.91
N LEU A 57 0.21 -2.59 -3.17
CA LEU A 57 0.45 -2.03 -4.50
C LEU A 57 1.69 -2.65 -5.14
N ARG A 58 1.50 -3.23 -6.32
CA ARG A 58 2.54 -3.91 -7.11
C ARG A 58 2.69 -3.28 -8.49
N GLY A 59 3.91 -3.24 -9.03
CA GLY A 59 4.16 -2.87 -10.43
C GLY A 59 4.23 -4.08 -11.37
N SER A 60 4.24 -5.31 -10.82
CA SER A 60 4.26 -6.58 -11.55
C SER A 60 3.98 -7.76 -10.59
N GLY A 61 3.77 -8.96 -11.14
CA GLY A 61 3.55 -10.17 -10.35
C GLY A 61 2.06 -10.45 -10.10
N SER A 62 1.74 -11.05 -8.96
CA SER A 62 0.39 -11.50 -8.59
C SER A 62 0.03 -11.18 -7.13
N ASP A 63 -0.81 -12.00 -6.49
CA ASP A 63 -1.39 -11.91 -5.15
C ASP A 63 -0.57 -12.45 -3.98
N GLY A 64 0.75 -12.65 -4.14
CA GLY A 64 1.59 -13.36 -3.17
C GLY A 64 1.60 -12.86 -1.71
N TYR A 65 1.05 -11.66 -1.42
CA TYR A 65 0.94 -11.12 -0.06
C TYR A 65 -0.40 -11.43 0.64
N GLN A 66 -1.46 -11.79 -0.09
CA GLN A 66 -2.80 -11.88 0.51
C GLN A 66 -2.94 -13.01 1.51
N GLU A 67 -2.51 -14.22 1.12
CA GLU A 67 -2.55 -15.38 2.01
C GLU A 67 -1.58 -15.20 3.19
N TYR A 68 -0.36 -14.73 2.90
CA TYR A 68 0.64 -14.47 3.92
C TYR A 68 0.17 -13.46 4.99
N ILE A 69 -0.41 -12.31 4.59
CA ILE A 69 -0.88 -11.30 5.55
C ILE A 69 -2.10 -11.81 6.34
N GLU A 70 -3.04 -12.51 5.71
CA GLU A 70 -4.20 -13.11 6.40
C GLU A 70 -3.77 -14.16 7.45
N GLU A 71 -2.67 -14.87 7.22
CA GLU A 71 -2.16 -15.87 8.17
C GLU A 71 -1.50 -15.26 9.41
N ILE A 72 -0.87 -14.08 9.29
CA ILE A 72 -0.05 -13.49 10.35
C ILE A 72 -0.71 -12.30 11.06
N ALA A 73 -1.69 -11.66 10.44
CA ALA A 73 -2.31 -10.44 10.95
C ALA A 73 -3.84 -10.50 10.94
N ASP A 74 -4.45 -9.83 11.91
CA ASP A 74 -5.91 -9.62 11.95
C ASP A 74 -6.25 -8.42 11.06
N VAL A 75 -7.06 -8.64 10.02
CA VAL A 75 -7.44 -7.64 9.01
C VAL A 75 -8.86 -7.92 8.52
N ASN A 76 -9.57 -6.87 8.12
CA ASN A 76 -10.89 -7.01 7.49
C ASN A 76 -10.77 -7.66 6.10
N SER A 77 -9.81 -7.19 5.32
CA SER A 77 -9.46 -7.77 4.03
C SER A 77 -8.03 -7.46 3.64
N VAL A 78 -7.49 -8.28 2.73
CA VAL A 78 -6.24 -7.99 2.04
C VAL A 78 -6.52 -7.93 0.55
N SER A 79 -6.10 -6.84 -0.08
CA SER A 79 -6.24 -6.64 -1.51
C SER A 79 -4.89 -6.37 -2.16
N THR A 80 -4.74 -6.75 -3.42
CA THR A 80 -3.57 -6.40 -4.22
C THR A 80 -4.00 -5.78 -5.54
N LEU A 81 -3.42 -4.63 -5.84
CA LEU A 81 -3.48 -4.02 -7.17
C LEU A 81 -2.13 -4.15 -7.85
N VAL A 82 -2.11 -4.86 -8.96
CA VAL A 82 -0.97 -4.90 -9.88
C VAL A 82 -1.19 -3.82 -10.93
N ILE A 83 -0.41 -2.74 -10.87
CA ILE A 83 -0.51 -1.59 -11.77
C ILE A 83 0.46 -1.76 -12.94
N GLU A 84 -0.07 -2.04 -14.13
CA GLU A 84 0.73 -2.42 -15.29
C GLU A 84 1.24 -1.21 -16.09
N ASP A 85 0.49 -0.10 -16.11
CA ASP A 85 0.83 1.12 -16.83
C ASP A 85 0.30 2.40 -16.13
N ALA A 86 0.51 3.56 -16.75
CA ALA A 86 0.09 4.87 -16.21
C ALA A 86 -1.43 5.12 -16.33
N GLU A 87 -2.14 4.39 -17.20
CA GLU A 87 -3.59 4.54 -17.35
C GLU A 87 -4.31 3.99 -16.11
N ALA A 88 -3.81 2.89 -15.55
CA ALA A 88 -4.33 2.37 -14.28
C ALA A 88 -4.21 3.37 -13.11
N ALA A 89 -3.21 4.26 -13.11
CA ALA A 89 -3.08 5.32 -12.10
C ALA A 89 -4.16 6.41 -12.22
N HIS A 90 -4.93 6.42 -13.31
CA HIS A 90 -6.07 7.31 -13.55
C HIS A 90 -7.42 6.60 -13.44
N ASP A 91 -7.44 5.28 -13.26
CA ASP A 91 -8.69 4.52 -13.15
C ASP A 91 -9.38 4.82 -11.81
N PRO A 92 -10.66 5.24 -11.81
CA PRO A 92 -11.39 5.55 -10.57
C PRO A 92 -11.45 4.39 -9.58
N PHE A 93 -11.48 3.14 -10.05
CA PHE A 93 -11.50 1.97 -9.17
C PHE A 93 -10.18 1.84 -8.41
N VAL A 94 -9.04 2.05 -9.08
CA VAL A 94 -7.70 2.00 -8.45
C VAL A 94 -7.59 3.07 -7.36
N VAL A 95 -8.06 4.28 -7.65
CA VAL A 95 -8.08 5.39 -6.68
C VAL A 95 -9.00 5.07 -5.50
N GLU A 96 -10.16 4.49 -5.75
CA GLU A 96 -11.12 4.10 -4.71
C GLU A 96 -10.53 3.05 -3.76
N GLN A 97 -9.79 2.06 -4.27
CA GLN A 97 -9.13 1.07 -3.40
C GLN A 97 -8.11 1.71 -2.47
N VAL A 98 -7.34 2.69 -2.94
CA VAL A 98 -6.41 3.44 -2.07
C VAL A 98 -7.15 4.30 -1.07
N GLN A 99 -8.26 4.94 -1.49
CA GLN A 99 -9.07 5.77 -0.62
C GLN A 99 -9.62 4.99 0.58
N LYS A 100 -10.01 3.74 0.35
CA LYS A 100 -10.60 2.81 1.33
C LYS A 100 -9.59 2.11 2.22
N ALA A 101 -8.32 2.05 1.84
CA ALA A 101 -7.33 1.30 2.59
C ALA A 101 -6.98 1.95 3.93
N GLU A 102 -6.99 1.15 5.00
CA GLU A 102 -6.47 1.51 6.31
C GLU A 102 -4.97 1.24 6.46
N ALA A 103 -4.36 0.46 5.56
CA ALA A 103 -2.92 0.30 5.46
C ALA A 103 -2.50 0.11 4.00
N VAL A 104 -1.39 0.73 3.57
CA VAL A 104 -0.88 0.61 2.19
C VAL A 104 0.56 0.12 2.17
N PHE A 105 0.82 -0.97 1.46
CA PHE A 105 2.16 -1.53 1.30
C PHE A 105 2.61 -1.57 -0.16
N PHE A 106 3.79 -1.02 -0.43
CA PHE A 106 4.43 -1.05 -1.75
C PHE A 106 5.37 -2.25 -1.85
N ALA A 107 4.97 -3.25 -2.63
CA ALA A 107 5.79 -4.45 -2.84
C ALA A 107 7.08 -4.15 -3.61
N GLY A 108 8.06 -5.04 -3.47
CA GLY A 108 9.29 -5.01 -4.25
C GLY A 108 9.07 -5.35 -5.73
N GLY A 109 10.03 -4.98 -6.57
CA GLY A 109 9.99 -5.20 -8.02
C GLY A 109 10.86 -4.19 -8.75
N ASP A 110 10.45 -3.81 -9.96
CA ASP A 110 11.10 -2.74 -10.71
C ASP A 110 10.58 -1.37 -10.26
N GLN A 111 11.47 -0.55 -9.72
CA GLN A 111 11.17 0.76 -9.13
C GLN A 111 10.71 1.78 -10.18
N TRP A 112 11.19 1.64 -11.42
CA TRP A 112 10.80 2.49 -12.55
C TRP A 112 9.32 2.37 -12.90
N ASN A 113 8.69 1.23 -12.56
CA ASN A 113 7.27 1.03 -12.78
C ASN A 113 6.41 1.91 -11.88
N TYR A 114 6.93 2.46 -10.80
CA TYR A 114 6.11 3.22 -9.87
C TYR A 114 6.27 4.73 -10.07
N VAL A 115 7.51 5.20 -10.04
CA VAL A 115 7.87 6.64 -10.12
C VAL A 115 7.40 7.27 -11.44
N GLY A 116 7.68 6.61 -12.56
CA GLY A 116 7.32 7.14 -13.88
C GLY A 116 5.82 7.08 -14.20
N LYS A 117 5.12 6.04 -13.69
CA LYS A 117 3.73 5.77 -14.06
C LYS A 117 2.73 6.57 -13.25
N TRP A 118 3.08 6.96 -12.02
CA TRP A 118 2.12 7.57 -11.08
C TRP A 118 2.31 9.08 -10.93
N LYS A 119 3.38 9.63 -11.50
CA LYS A 119 3.59 11.08 -11.51
C LYS A 119 2.39 11.79 -12.14
N ASP A 120 1.94 12.86 -11.48
CA ASP A 120 0.79 13.68 -11.90
C ASP A 120 -0.53 12.90 -12.07
N SER A 121 -0.71 11.80 -11.32
CA SER A 121 -1.91 10.95 -11.39
C SER A 121 -2.87 11.14 -10.19
N PRO A 122 -4.17 10.86 -10.36
CA PRO A 122 -5.14 10.75 -9.26
C PRO A 122 -4.75 9.74 -8.18
N LEU A 123 -4.11 8.63 -8.55
CA LEU A 123 -3.60 7.63 -7.62
C LEU A 123 -2.58 8.24 -6.64
N LEU A 124 -1.58 8.96 -7.17
CA LEU A 124 -0.58 9.60 -6.32
C LEU A 124 -1.21 10.69 -5.43
N ALA A 125 -2.16 11.46 -5.96
CA ALA A 125 -2.88 12.44 -5.18
C ALA A 125 -3.66 11.80 -4.01
N GLU A 126 -4.27 10.64 -4.21
CA GLU A 126 -4.99 9.92 -3.16
C GLU A 126 -4.07 9.25 -2.14
N LEU A 127 -2.91 8.71 -2.56
CA LEU A 127 -1.89 8.23 -1.64
C LEU A 127 -1.44 9.36 -0.69
N ASN A 128 -1.17 10.55 -1.22
CA ASN A 128 -0.79 11.71 -0.39
C ASN A 128 -1.90 12.14 0.58
N LYS A 129 -3.16 12.09 0.16
CA LYS A 129 -4.30 12.36 1.07
C LYS A 129 -4.42 11.28 2.14
N SER A 130 -4.23 10.01 1.80
CA SER A 130 -4.29 8.89 2.74
C SER A 130 -3.22 9.01 3.82
N LEU A 131 -2.00 9.37 3.43
CA LEU A 131 -0.93 9.70 4.37
C LEU A 131 -1.34 10.87 5.29
N ALA A 132 -1.91 11.95 4.74
CA ALA A 132 -2.39 13.08 5.52
C ALA A 132 -3.56 12.74 6.46
N ARG A 133 -4.33 11.67 6.16
CA ARG A 133 -5.34 11.10 7.06
C ARG A 133 -4.76 10.21 8.16
N GLY A 134 -3.46 9.90 8.11
CA GLY A 134 -2.79 9.02 9.07
C GLY A 134 -2.83 7.54 8.69
N VAL A 135 -3.06 7.20 7.42
CA VAL A 135 -2.95 5.82 6.95
C VAL A 135 -1.46 5.39 6.99
N PRO A 136 -1.10 4.32 7.71
CA PRO A 136 0.25 3.78 7.71
C PRO A 136 0.66 3.27 6.33
N MET A 137 1.90 3.57 5.94
CA MET A 137 2.45 3.15 4.66
C MET A 137 3.77 2.40 4.82
N GLY A 138 3.97 1.33 4.06
CA GLY A 138 5.19 0.55 4.11
C GLY A 138 5.70 0.19 2.72
N GLY A 139 6.97 -0.17 2.62
CA GLY A 139 7.51 -0.62 1.34
C GLY A 139 8.78 -1.44 1.48
N THR A 140 9.02 -2.32 0.51
CA THR A 140 10.26 -3.10 0.41
C THR A 140 11.01 -2.81 -0.88
N SER A 141 12.33 -2.60 -0.80
CA SER A 141 13.21 -2.35 -1.95
C SER A 141 12.70 -1.22 -2.87
N ALA A 142 12.09 -1.54 -4.01
CA ALA A 142 11.42 -0.58 -4.90
C ALA A 142 10.38 0.29 -4.18
N GLY A 143 9.63 -0.32 -3.25
CA GLY A 143 8.66 0.36 -2.41
C GLY A 143 9.29 1.47 -1.55
N LEU A 144 10.52 1.29 -1.10
CA LEU A 144 11.25 2.31 -0.34
C LEU A 144 11.58 3.54 -1.19
N ALA A 145 11.97 3.33 -2.44
CA ALA A 145 12.36 4.42 -3.33
C ALA A 145 11.17 5.35 -3.62
N ILE A 146 9.97 4.79 -3.81
CA ILE A 146 8.73 5.57 -3.99
C ILE A 146 8.38 6.33 -2.72
N LEU A 147 8.51 5.67 -1.57
CA LEU A 147 8.28 6.33 -0.28
C LEU A 147 9.22 7.54 -0.16
N GLY A 148 10.49 7.41 -0.50
CA GLY A 148 11.45 8.51 -0.49
C GLY A 148 11.19 9.61 -1.54
N GLU A 149 10.81 9.25 -2.77
CA GLU A 149 10.71 10.18 -3.90
C GLU A 149 9.36 10.92 -3.97
N HIS A 150 8.27 10.28 -3.53
CA HIS A 150 6.92 10.81 -3.74
C HIS A 150 6.09 10.95 -2.47
N VAL A 151 6.35 10.14 -1.45
CA VAL A 151 5.57 10.14 -0.19
C VAL A 151 6.27 10.96 0.89
N PHE A 152 7.61 10.97 0.88
CA PHE A 152 8.49 11.61 1.85
C PHE A 152 9.27 12.80 1.27
N THR A 153 8.90 13.31 0.09
CA THR A 153 9.37 14.63 -0.36
C THR A 153 8.80 15.69 0.59
N ALA A 154 9.59 15.95 1.63
CA ALA A 154 9.29 16.78 2.77
C ALA A 154 8.85 18.19 2.37
N GLU A 155 7.54 18.41 2.23
CA GLU A 155 6.99 19.78 2.21
C GLU A 155 6.29 20.16 3.51
N LYS A 156 5.87 19.19 4.36
CA LYS A 156 5.33 19.50 5.70
C LYS A 156 5.64 18.41 6.74
N ASN A 157 6.63 18.70 7.59
CA ASN A 157 7.02 17.99 8.82
C ASN A 157 7.78 16.67 8.63
N THR A 158 9.10 16.82 8.51
CA THR A 158 10.10 15.78 8.77
C THR A 158 9.77 15.02 10.05
N ILE A 159 9.65 13.71 9.95
CA ILE A 159 9.72 12.80 11.09
C ILE A 159 11.22 12.57 11.31
N ASP A 160 11.79 13.12 12.39
CA ASP A 160 13.17 12.84 12.76
C ASP A 160 13.29 11.37 13.19
N SER A 161 14.47 10.76 12.97
CA SER A 161 14.70 9.32 13.20
C SER A 161 14.39 8.84 14.62
N GLU A 162 14.21 9.75 15.58
CA GLU A 162 13.85 9.45 16.97
C GLU A 162 12.36 9.13 17.16
N ASP A 163 11.48 9.51 16.21
CA ASP A 163 10.04 9.20 16.27
C ASP A 163 9.68 7.89 15.52
N ALA A 164 10.61 7.33 14.74
CA ALA A 164 10.40 6.09 13.98
C ALA A 164 10.69 4.80 14.79
N LEU A 165 11.20 4.94 16.01
CA LEU A 165 11.57 3.83 16.90
C LEU A 165 11.03 4.09 18.32
N GLN A 166 9.71 3.95 18.52
CA GLN A 166 9.12 3.70 19.83
C GLN A 166 8.11 2.56 19.76
#